data_AF-A0A445GE75-F1
#
_entry.id   AF-A0A445GE75-F1
#
_cell.length_a   1.000
_cell.length_b   1.000
_cell.length_c   1.000
_cell.angle_alpha   90.00
_cell.angle_beta   90.00
_cell.angle_gamma   90.00
#
_symmetry.space_group_name_H-M   'P 1'
#
loop_
_entity.id
_entity.type
_entity.pdbx_description
1 polymer ?
#
loop_
_entity_poly.entity_id
_entity_poly.type
_entity_poly.pdbx_seq_one_letter_code
_entity_poly.pdbx_strand_id
1 'polypeptide(L)'
;MASHIVGYPRMGPKRELKFALESFWDGKSSAEDLQKVSSDLRASIWKQMADAGIKYIPSNTFSHYDQVLDATATLGAVPPRYGWTGGEIGFDTYFSMARGNATVPAMEMTKWFDTNYHFIVPELGPDVNFTYASHKAVDEYKEAKALGVDTVPVLVGPVTYLLLSKPAKGVEKSFSLLSLLPKVLAVYKEVIADLKAAGASWIQFDEPTLVLDLESHKLQAFTDAYAELAPALSGLNVLVETYFADIPAEAYKTLTSLNGVTAYGFDLVRGTNTLDLIKGGFPSGKYLFAGVVDGRNIWANDLAASLTTLQGLEGIVGKDKLVVSTSSSLLHTAVDLVNETKLDDEIKSWLAFAAQKIVEVNALAKALSGHKDEAFFSGNAAALASRKSSPRVTNEAVQKAAAALKGSDHRRATNVSARLDSQQKKLNLPILPTTTIGSFPQTVELRRVRREFKANKISEEEYVKSIKEEIRKVVELQEELDIDVLVHGEPERNDMVEYFGEQLSGFAFTVNGWVQSYGSRCVKPPIIYGDVSRPKPMTVFWSSLAQSFTKRPMKGMLTGPVTILNWSFVRNDQPRYKLHTEK
;
A
#
# COMPACT_ATOMS: atom_id res chain seq x y z
N MET A 1 8.85 28.46 0.07
CA MET A 1 9.02 27.01 -0.18
C MET A 1 7.66 26.38 -0.44
N ALA A 2 7.60 25.46 -1.40
CA ALA A 2 6.37 24.81 -1.81
C ALA A 2 6.19 23.44 -1.13
N SER A 3 4.93 22.99 -1.09
CA SER A 3 4.49 21.70 -0.57
C SER A 3 3.89 20.86 -1.69
N HIS A 4 4.15 19.55 -1.66
CA HIS A 4 3.72 18.56 -2.63
C HIS A 4 3.21 17.30 -1.94
N ILE A 5 2.20 16.66 -2.53
CA ILE A 5 1.73 15.34 -2.14
C ILE A 5 1.77 14.42 -3.37
N VAL A 6 2.51 13.32 -3.29
CA VAL A 6 2.68 12.37 -4.41
C VAL A 6 1.35 11.73 -4.84
N GLY A 7 0.47 11.48 -3.87
CA GLY A 7 -0.86 10.91 -4.09
C GLY A 7 -1.64 10.72 -2.80
N TYR A 8 -2.93 10.40 -2.88
CA TYR A 8 -3.85 10.39 -1.73
C TYR A 8 -4.75 9.14 -1.68
N PRO A 9 -5.15 8.64 -0.47
CA PRO A 9 -6.15 7.58 -0.35
C PRO A 9 -7.49 7.94 -0.98
N ARG A 10 -8.03 7.00 -1.74
CA ARG A 10 -9.28 7.17 -2.51
C ARG A 10 -10.50 6.46 -1.92
N MET A 11 -10.31 5.63 -0.89
CA MET A 11 -11.42 4.85 -0.33
C MET A 11 -12.46 5.71 0.41
N GLY A 12 -12.08 6.92 0.81
CA GLY A 12 -12.87 7.84 1.62
C GLY A 12 -12.76 7.56 3.12
N PRO A 13 -13.01 8.56 3.99
CA PRO A 13 -12.85 8.44 5.45
C PRO A 13 -13.69 7.33 6.08
N LYS A 14 -14.82 6.96 5.46
CA LYS A 14 -15.73 5.91 5.94
C LYS A 14 -15.88 4.75 4.95
N ARG A 15 -14.96 4.64 3.98
CA ARG A 15 -14.96 3.65 2.89
C ARG A 15 -16.13 3.83 1.92
N GLU A 16 -16.52 5.06 1.65
CA GLU A 16 -17.58 5.44 0.72
C GLU A 16 -17.39 4.75 -0.64
N LEU A 17 -16.17 4.76 -1.19
CA LEU A 17 -15.88 4.13 -2.49
C LEU A 17 -16.07 2.61 -2.45
N LYS A 18 -15.74 1.95 -1.33
CA LYS A 18 -15.91 0.50 -1.18
C LYS A 18 -17.37 0.12 -1.40
N PHE A 19 -18.26 0.80 -0.69
CA PHE A 19 -19.68 0.47 -0.69
C PHE A 19 -20.35 0.86 -2.00
N ALA A 20 -19.93 1.97 -2.62
CA ALA A 20 -20.40 2.35 -3.95
C ALA A 20 -20.01 1.31 -5.02
N LEU A 21 -18.75 0.85 -5.02
CA LEU A 21 -18.28 -0.21 -5.93
C LEU A 21 -19.04 -1.52 -5.72
N GLU A 22 -19.17 -1.97 -4.47
CA GLU A 22 -19.88 -3.23 -4.16
C GLU A 22 -21.37 -3.15 -4.50
N SER A 23 -22.01 -2.01 -4.25
CA SER A 23 -23.40 -1.76 -4.66
C SER A 23 -23.56 -1.81 -6.18
N PHE A 24 -22.64 -1.16 -6.92
CA PHE A 24 -22.65 -1.17 -8.38
C PHE A 24 -22.46 -2.59 -8.94
N TRP A 25 -21.47 -3.34 -8.46
CA TRP A 25 -21.22 -4.71 -8.91
C TRP A 25 -22.34 -5.70 -8.55
N ASP A 26 -23.06 -5.45 -7.46
CA ASP A 26 -24.24 -6.22 -7.07
C ASP A 26 -25.51 -5.81 -7.85
N GLY A 27 -25.42 -4.82 -8.75
CA GLY A 27 -26.57 -4.30 -9.52
C GLY A 27 -27.57 -3.50 -8.68
N LYS A 28 -27.15 -2.98 -7.53
CA LYS A 28 -28.00 -2.24 -6.57
C LYS A 28 -27.96 -0.72 -6.76
N SER A 29 -27.01 -0.21 -7.54
CA SER A 29 -26.87 1.21 -7.88
C SER A 29 -26.39 1.37 -9.32
N SER A 30 -26.66 2.53 -9.93
CA SER A 30 -26.31 2.77 -11.33
C SER A 30 -24.85 3.22 -11.52
N ALA A 31 -24.42 3.33 -12.78
CA ALA A 31 -23.11 3.89 -13.12
C ALA A 31 -23.02 5.38 -12.74
N GLU A 32 -24.12 6.12 -12.87
CA GLU A 32 -24.24 7.52 -12.46
C GLU A 32 -24.09 7.68 -10.95
N ASP A 33 -24.68 6.77 -10.15
CA ASP A 33 -24.51 6.77 -8.69
C ASP A 33 -23.05 6.54 -8.29
N LEU A 34 -22.38 5.56 -8.91
CA LEU A 34 -20.95 5.30 -8.68
C LEU A 34 -20.10 6.52 -9.07
N GLN A 35 -20.39 7.15 -10.21
CA GLN A 35 -19.68 8.33 -10.67
C GLN A 35 -19.91 9.53 -9.76
N LYS A 36 -21.11 9.69 -9.20
CA LYS A 36 -21.43 10.75 -8.24
C LYS A 36 -20.60 10.62 -6.97
N VAL A 37 -20.57 9.43 -6.36
CA VAL A 37 -19.75 9.17 -5.17
C VAL A 37 -18.26 9.42 -5.48
N SER A 38 -17.81 8.98 -6.65
CA SER A 38 -16.41 9.16 -7.08
C SER A 38 -16.03 10.63 -7.26
N SER A 39 -16.89 11.43 -7.90
CA SER A 39 -16.71 12.87 -8.06
C SER A 39 -16.70 13.60 -6.72
N ASP A 40 -17.63 13.26 -5.81
CA ASP A 40 -17.69 13.86 -4.47
C ASP A 40 -16.42 13.58 -3.66
N LEU A 41 -15.90 12.35 -3.74
CA LEU A 41 -14.64 11.99 -3.07
C LEU A 41 -13.45 12.78 -3.64
N ARG A 42 -13.32 12.86 -4.97
CA ARG A 42 -12.24 13.64 -5.60
C ARG A 42 -12.31 15.12 -5.22
N ALA A 43 -13.51 15.72 -5.31
CA ALA A 43 -13.74 17.10 -4.92
C ALA A 43 -13.39 17.37 -3.45
N SER A 44 -13.77 16.46 -2.55
CA SER A 44 -13.43 16.55 -1.13
C SER A 44 -11.92 16.50 -0.89
N ILE A 45 -11.22 15.59 -1.56
CA ILE A 45 -9.77 15.38 -1.42
C ILE A 45 -8.99 16.60 -1.92
N TRP A 46 -9.34 17.12 -3.09
CA TRP A 46 -8.68 18.31 -3.65
C TRP A 46 -8.89 19.55 -2.81
N LYS A 47 -10.12 19.78 -2.33
CA LYS A 47 -10.41 20.90 -1.42
C LYS A 47 -9.67 20.76 -0.10
N GLN A 48 -9.64 19.57 0.49
CA GLN A 48 -8.90 19.32 1.73
C GLN A 48 -7.40 19.66 1.59
N MET A 49 -6.76 19.26 0.50
CA MET A 49 -5.35 19.59 0.24
C MET A 49 -5.16 21.09 -0.05
N ALA A 50 -6.07 21.72 -0.79
CA ALA A 50 -6.03 23.15 -1.06
C ALA A 50 -6.18 23.98 0.23
N ASP A 51 -7.16 23.63 1.07
CA ASP A 51 -7.41 24.26 2.37
C ASP A 51 -6.23 24.08 3.33
N ALA A 52 -5.57 22.91 3.27
CA ALA A 52 -4.33 22.67 4.01
C ALA A 52 -3.14 23.49 3.47
N GLY A 53 -3.25 24.14 2.32
CA GLY A 53 -2.22 24.98 1.70
C GLY A 53 -1.19 24.21 0.87
N ILE A 54 -1.54 23.02 0.36
CA ILE A 54 -0.68 22.27 -0.55
C ILE A 54 -0.59 22.99 -1.90
N LYS A 55 0.64 23.23 -2.38
CA LYS A 55 0.85 23.90 -3.68
C LYS A 55 0.68 22.94 -4.87
N TYR A 56 1.33 21.78 -4.80
CA TYR A 56 1.31 20.78 -5.86
C TYR A 56 0.38 19.64 -5.44
N ILE A 57 -0.90 19.78 -5.79
CA ILE A 57 -1.98 18.86 -5.43
C ILE A 57 -2.15 17.82 -6.55
N PRO A 58 -2.13 16.51 -6.27
CA PRO A 58 -2.20 15.50 -7.32
C PRO A 58 -3.64 15.30 -7.86
N SER A 59 -3.77 15.10 -9.18
CA SER A 59 -4.96 14.52 -9.82
C SER A 59 -4.60 13.22 -10.54
N ASN A 60 -5.62 12.46 -10.98
CA ASN A 60 -5.46 11.10 -11.54
C ASN A 60 -4.98 10.03 -10.54
N THR A 61 -4.88 10.35 -9.25
CA THR A 61 -4.55 9.40 -8.17
C THR A 61 -5.78 8.62 -7.67
N PHE A 62 -6.98 9.16 -7.90
CA PHE A 62 -8.23 8.41 -7.75
C PHE A 62 -8.27 7.24 -8.74
N SER A 63 -8.98 6.17 -8.38
CA SER A 63 -9.25 5.04 -9.26
C SER A 63 -10.46 4.28 -8.75
N HIS A 64 -11.20 3.66 -9.66
CA HIS A 64 -12.26 2.74 -9.29
C HIS A 64 -11.72 1.36 -8.88
N TYR A 65 -10.46 1.04 -9.20
CA TYR A 65 -9.86 -0.23 -8.79
C TYR A 65 -8.35 -0.11 -8.56
N ASP A 66 -7.60 0.23 -9.62
CA ASP A 66 -6.15 0.25 -9.62
C ASP A 66 -5.58 1.26 -10.64
N GLN A 67 -4.54 1.99 -10.25
CA GLN A 67 -3.92 3.02 -11.09
C GLN A 67 -3.09 2.44 -12.26
N VAL A 68 -2.58 1.21 -12.13
CA VAL A 68 -1.90 0.55 -13.26
C VAL A 68 -2.93 0.05 -14.26
N LEU A 69 -4.07 -0.47 -13.78
CA LEU A 69 -5.21 -0.76 -14.64
C LEU A 69 -5.76 0.50 -15.33
N ASP A 70 -5.77 1.65 -14.65
CA ASP A 70 -6.13 2.93 -15.27
C ASP A 70 -5.17 3.28 -16.40
N ALA A 71 -3.85 3.11 -16.20
CA ALA A 71 -2.86 3.29 -17.27
C ALA A 71 -3.06 2.30 -18.44
N THR A 72 -3.39 1.03 -18.14
CA THR A 72 -3.78 0.03 -19.16
C THR A 72 -5.01 0.48 -19.94
N ALA A 73 -6.01 1.05 -19.28
CA ALA A 73 -7.19 1.59 -19.96
C ALA A 73 -6.85 2.82 -20.81
N THR A 74 -6.07 3.78 -20.29
CA THR A 74 -5.59 4.94 -21.06
C THR A 74 -4.86 4.51 -22.33
N LEU A 75 -4.06 3.44 -22.25
CA LEU A 75 -3.31 2.88 -23.37
C LEU A 75 -4.13 1.98 -24.30
N GLY A 76 -5.40 1.69 -23.98
CA GLY A 76 -6.22 0.75 -24.77
C GLY A 76 -5.64 -0.67 -24.78
N ALA A 77 -4.84 -1.04 -23.79
CA ALA A 77 -4.12 -2.31 -23.73
C ALA A 77 -5.00 -3.44 -23.17
N VAL A 78 -6.22 -3.57 -23.69
CA VAL A 78 -7.22 -4.55 -23.23
C VAL A 78 -6.95 -5.92 -23.86
N PRO A 79 -6.77 -7.00 -23.06
CA PRO A 79 -6.58 -8.33 -23.62
C PRO A 79 -7.77 -8.78 -24.50
N PRO A 80 -7.54 -9.46 -25.64
CA PRO A 80 -8.58 -9.82 -26.61
C PRO A 80 -9.77 -10.59 -26.03
N ARG A 81 -9.55 -11.38 -24.97
CA ARG A 81 -10.58 -12.17 -24.29
C ARG A 81 -11.73 -11.35 -23.69
N TYR A 82 -11.54 -10.04 -23.51
CA TYR A 82 -12.58 -9.15 -23.00
C TYR A 82 -13.44 -8.53 -24.12
N GLY A 83 -13.16 -8.82 -25.39
CA GLY A 83 -14.02 -8.45 -26.51
C GLY A 83 -14.16 -6.94 -26.76
N TRP A 84 -13.23 -6.12 -26.28
CA TRP A 84 -13.23 -4.68 -26.54
C TRP A 84 -12.76 -4.40 -27.97
N THR A 85 -13.52 -3.59 -28.71
CA THR A 85 -13.32 -3.33 -30.15
C THR A 85 -12.88 -1.89 -30.45
N GLY A 86 -12.40 -1.16 -29.44
CA GLY A 86 -12.00 0.26 -29.55
C GLY A 86 -13.02 1.23 -28.95
N GLY A 87 -12.63 2.52 -28.87
CA GLY A 87 -13.43 3.60 -28.27
C GLY A 87 -13.15 3.82 -26.77
N GLU A 88 -13.89 4.72 -26.12
CA GLU A 88 -13.71 4.99 -24.69
C GLU A 88 -14.01 3.73 -23.85
N ILE A 89 -13.09 3.36 -22.96
CA ILE A 89 -13.26 2.21 -22.06
C ILE A 89 -14.22 2.58 -20.92
N GLY A 90 -15.40 1.97 -20.93
CA GLY A 90 -16.39 2.06 -19.86
C GLY A 90 -16.16 1.09 -18.70
N PHE A 91 -17.03 1.18 -17.69
CA PHE A 91 -16.96 0.34 -16.48
C PHE A 91 -17.05 -1.15 -16.74
N ASP A 92 -17.81 -1.60 -17.74
CA ASP A 92 -17.96 -3.03 -18.04
C ASP A 92 -16.61 -3.68 -18.41
N THR A 93 -15.91 -3.09 -19.39
CA THR A 93 -14.58 -3.57 -19.80
C THR A 93 -13.56 -3.39 -18.67
N TYR A 94 -13.56 -2.24 -18.00
CA TYR A 94 -12.63 -1.94 -16.91
C TYR A 94 -12.75 -2.94 -15.75
N PHE A 95 -13.95 -3.18 -15.24
CA PHE A 95 -14.15 -4.14 -14.16
C PHE A 95 -14.04 -5.58 -14.64
N SER A 96 -14.35 -5.90 -15.90
CA SER A 96 -14.09 -7.23 -16.43
C SER A 96 -12.60 -7.56 -16.40
N MET A 97 -11.70 -6.61 -16.70
CA MET A 97 -10.26 -6.79 -16.53
C MET A 97 -9.87 -6.98 -15.06
N ALA A 98 -10.43 -6.14 -14.17
CA ALA A 98 -10.07 -6.10 -12.75
C ALA A 98 -10.49 -7.33 -11.93
N ARG A 99 -11.69 -7.86 -12.19
CA ARG A 99 -12.35 -8.88 -11.35
C ARG A 99 -13.03 -10.00 -12.14
N GLY A 100 -12.86 -10.03 -13.45
CA GLY A 100 -13.48 -11.04 -14.32
C GLY A 100 -14.99 -10.88 -14.42
N ASN A 101 -15.60 -11.81 -15.13
CA ASN A 101 -17.05 -11.93 -15.27
C ASN A 101 -17.45 -13.42 -15.31
N ALA A 102 -18.71 -13.72 -15.64
CA ALA A 102 -19.23 -15.09 -15.64
C ALA A 102 -18.50 -16.04 -16.61
N THR A 103 -17.88 -15.53 -17.67
CA THR A 103 -17.27 -16.34 -18.74
C THR A 103 -15.77 -16.10 -18.94
N VAL A 104 -15.21 -15.03 -18.37
CA VAL A 104 -13.80 -14.62 -18.57
C VAL A 104 -13.12 -14.37 -17.22
N PRO A 105 -11.93 -14.95 -16.97
CA PRO A 105 -11.18 -14.68 -15.75
C PRO A 105 -10.62 -13.25 -15.74
N ALA A 106 -10.40 -12.71 -14.55
CA ALA A 106 -9.70 -11.46 -14.33
C ALA A 106 -8.25 -11.50 -14.84
N MET A 107 -7.62 -10.33 -14.99
CA MET A 107 -6.17 -10.21 -15.14
C MET A 107 -5.45 -10.56 -13.83
N GLU A 108 -4.15 -10.88 -13.93
CA GLU A 108 -3.35 -11.17 -12.76
C GLU A 108 -3.25 -9.95 -11.83
N MET A 109 -3.31 -10.20 -10.52
CA MET A 109 -3.03 -9.22 -9.49
C MET A 109 -1.74 -9.60 -8.74
N THR A 110 -0.85 -8.64 -8.54
CA THR A 110 0.42 -8.86 -7.80
C THR A 110 0.78 -7.67 -6.92
N LYS A 111 1.74 -7.86 -6.01
CA LYS A 111 2.17 -6.81 -5.07
C LYS A 111 2.77 -5.61 -5.80
N TRP A 112 2.37 -4.41 -5.37
CA TRP A 112 3.04 -3.17 -5.75
C TRP A 112 4.30 -3.00 -4.91
N PHE A 113 5.43 -3.40 -5.50
CA PHE A 113 6.74 -3.43 -4.82
C PHE A 113 6.67 -4.20 -3.50
N ASP A 114 7.28 -3.68 -2.42
CA ASP A 114 7.25 -4.27 -1.10
C ASP A 114 6.12 -3.70 -0.21
N THR A 115 5.07 -3.13 -0.81
CA THR A 115 3.86 -2.68 -0.09
C THR A 115 2.87 -3.85 0.13
N ASN A 116 1.76 -3.57 0.82
CA ASN A 116 0.60 -4.47 0.92
C ASN A 116 -0.53 -4.10 -0.06
N TYR A 117 -0.28 -3.14 -0.95
CA TYR A 117 -1.16 -2.82 -2.07
C TYR A 117 -0.84 -3.77 -3.23
N HIS A 118 -1.85 -4.11 -4.03
CA HIS A 118 -1.69 -4.94 -5.21
C HIS A 118 -2.25 -4.22 -6.44
N PHE A 119 -1.56 -4.35 -7.56
CA PHE A 119 -1.94 -3.78 -8.84
C PHE A 119 -2.34 -4.89 -9.83
N ILE A 120 -3.04 -4.51 -10.89
CA ILE A 120 -3.41 -5.42 -11.99
C ILE A 120 -2.30 -5.39 -13.04
N VAL A 121 -1.70 -6.56 -13.29
CA VAL A 121 -0.53 -6.71 -14.16
C VAL A 121 -0.96 -6.56 -15.62
N PRO A 122 -0.43 -5.59 -16.38
CA PRO A 122 -0.73 -5.48 -17.80
C PRO A 122 -0.23 -6.70 -18.57
N GLU A 123 -1.05 -7.23 -19.47
CA GLU A 123 -0.75 -8.41 -20.29
C GLU A 123 -0.52 -7.97 -21.74
N LEU A 124 0.74 -7.92 -22.16
CA LEU A 124 1.14 -7.29 -23.43
C LEU A 124 1.73 -8.30 -24.41
N GLY A 125 1.60 -8.00 -25.70
CA GLY A 125 2.21 -8.77 -26.79
C GLY A 125 2.52 -7.88 -27.99
N PRO A 126 3.18 -8.40 -29.04
CA PRO A 126 3.53 -7.61 -30.22
C PRO A 126 2.31 -7.03 -30.95
N ASP A 127 1.18 -7.75 -30.89
CA ASP A 127 -0.06 -7.44 -31.61
C ASP A 127 -1.01 -6.51 -30.84
N VAL A 128 -0.64 -6.07 -29.64
CA VAL A 128 -1.45 -5.10 -28.90
C VAL A 128 -1.53 -3.79 -29.71
N ASN A 129 -2.75 -3.30 -29.89
CA ASN A 129 -3.02 -2.04 -30.57
C ASN A 129 -3.25 -0.94 -29.54
N PHE A 130 -2.17 -0.25 -29.18
CA PHE A 130 -2.25 0.87 -28.24
C PHE A 130 -3.00 2.04 -28.86
N THR A 131 -4.00 2.55 -28.14
CA THR A 131 -4.81 3.70 -28.55
C THR A 131 -5.20 4.50 -27.30
N TYR A 132 -5.36 5.81 -27.42
CA TYR A 132 -5.80 6.64 -26.30
C TYR A 132 -7.28 6.37 -26.01
N ALA A 133 -7.55 5.47 -25.06
CA ALA A 133 -8.86 4.86 -24.85
C ALA A 133 -9.51 5.16 -23.49
N SER A 134 -8.88 5.99 -22.67
CA SER A 134 -9.47 6.49 -21.43
C SER A 134 -8.92 7.88 -21.12
N HIS A 135 -9.82 8.87 -21.11
CA HIS A 135 -9.50 10.30 -20.91
C HIS A 135 -9.53 10.73 -19.43
N LYS A 136 -9.57 9.75 -18.51
CA LYS A 136 -9.64 9.94 -17.06
C LYS A 136 -8.71 11.04 -16.53
N ALA A 137 -7.44 11.06 -16.95
CA ALA A 137 -6.45 12.01 -16.44
C ALA A 137 -6.81 13.47 -16.78
N VAL A 138 -7.23 13.73 -18.02
CA VAL A 138 -7.62 15.08 -18.45
C VAL A 138 -8.98 15.48 -17.90
N ASP A 139 -9.91 14.53 -17.75
CA ASP A 139 -11.22 14.78 -17.16
C ASP A 139 -11.10 15.14 -15.68
N GLU A 140 -10.31 14.41 -14.90
CA GLU A 140 -10.05 14.74 -13.49
C GLU A 140 -9.31 16.07 -13.33
N TYR A 141 -8.38 16.41 -14.23
CA TYR A 141 -7.72 17.72 -14.21
C TYR A 141 -8.74 18.84 -14.46
N LYS A 142 -9.60 18.71 -15.48
CA LYS A 142 -10.65 19.70 -15.78
C LYS A 142 -11.67 19.81 -14.64
N GLU A 143 -12.03 18.70 -14.01
CA GLU A 143 -12.94 18.66 -12.86
C GLU A 143 -12.36 19.44 -11.67
N ALA A 144 -11.09 19.19 -11.31
CA ALA A 144 -10.43 19.95 -10.25
C ALA A 144 -10.31 21.44 -10.59
N LYS A 145 -9.96 21.76 -11.84
CA LYS A 145 -9.86 23.13 -12.34
C LYS A 145 -11.18 23.89 -12.23
N ALA A 146 -12.30 23.24 -12.54
CA ALA A 146 -13.64 23.81 -12.39
C ALA A 146 -14.01 24.12 -10.93
N LEU A 147 -13.39 23.43 -9.97
CA LEU A 147 -13.51 23.71 -8.53
C LEU A 147 -12.54 24.80 -8.04
N GLY A 148 -11.75 25.40 -8.94
CA GLY A 148 -10.74 26.39 -8.61
C GLY A 148 -9.43 25.80 -8.07
N VAL A 149 -9.21 24.48 -8.21
CA VAL A 149 -8.01 23.80 -7.74
C VAL A 149 -7.15 23.41 -8.95
N ASP A 150 -5.98 24.02 -9.10
CA ASP A 150 -5.00 23.61 -10.11
C ASP A 150 -4.20 22.41 -9.60
N THR A 151 -4.24 21.30 -10.33
CA THR A 151 -3.61 20.04 -9.91
C THR A 151 -2.42 19.64 -10.79
N VAL A 152 -1.65 18.69 -10.30
CA VAL A 152 -0.57 17.99 -11.02
C VAL A 152 -1.10 16.61 -11.42
N PRO A 153 -1.38 16.34 -12.70
CA PRO A 153 -1.75 15.02 -13.16
C PRO A 153 -0.63 14.02 -12.91
N VAL A 154 -0.96 12.88 -12.28
CA VAL A 154 -0.03 11.80 -11.99
C VAL A 154 -0.26 10.64 -12.96
N LEU A 155 0.79 10.23 -13.66
CA LEU A 155 0.79 9.09 -14.58
C LEU A 155 1.83 8.07 -14.13
N VAL A 156 1.51 6.78 -14.23
CA VAL A 156 2.56 5.74 -14.20
C VAL A 156 3.47 6.00 -15.40
N GLY A 157 4.77 6.07 -15.19
CA GLY A 157 5.75 6.34 -16.24
C GLY A 157 5.78 5.22 -17.29
N PRO A 158 6.06 5.54 -18.56
CA PRO A 158 5.95 4.57 -19.66
C PRO A 158 6.92 3.39 -19.52
N VAL A 159 8.12 3.61 -18.95
CA VAL A 159 9.10 2.54 -18.79
C VAL A 159 8.73 1.65 -17.61
N THR A 160 8.36 2.25 -16.46
CA THR A 160 7.81 1.49 -15.32
C THR A 160 6.59 0.66 -15.73
N TYR A 161 5.66 1.21 -16.49
CA TYR A 161 4.49 0.48 -16.98
C TYR A 161 4.91 -0.81 -17.71
N LEU A 162 5.85 -0.72 -18.65
CA LEU A 162 6.35 -1.86 -19.41
C LEU A 162 7.15 -2.85 -18.54
N LEU A 163 7.99 -2.37 -17.62
CA LEU A 163 8.78 -3.22 -16.72
C LEU A 163 7.92 -3.97 -15.71
N LEU A 164 6.75 -3.44 -15.34
CA LEU A 164 5.78 -4.08 -14.46
C LEU A 164 4.75 -4.94 -15.20
N SER A 165 4.77 -4.93 -16.53
CA SER A 165 3.91 -5.76 -17.38
C SER A 165 4.43 -7.20 -17.49
N LYS A 166 3.61 -8.09 -18.06
CA LYS A 166 4.03 -9.45 -18.46
C LYS A 166 3.64 -9.75 -19.90
N PRO A 167 4.41 -10.58 -20.62
CA PRO A 167 3.97 -11.13 -21.89
C PRO A 167 2.64 -11.88 -21.70
N ALA A 168 1.66 -11.59 -22.56
CA ALA A 168 0.40 -12.30 -22.59
C ALA A 168 0.62 -13.79 -22.93
N LYS A 169 -0.37 -14.64 -22.59
CA LYS A 169 -0.31 -16.06 -22.93
C LYS A 169 -0.15 -16.26 -24.44
N GLY A 170 0.80 -17.10 -24.84
CA GLY A 170 1.08 -17.39 -26.24
C GLY A 170 2.13 -16.48 -26.90
N VAL A 171 2.59 -15.44 -26.21
CA VAL A 171 3.70 -14.59 -26.69
C VAL A 171 5.03 -15.33 -26.52
N GLU A 172 5.93 -15.22 -27.50
CA GLU A 172 7.25 -15.85 -27.48
C GLU A 172 8.09 -15.38 -26.29
N LYS A 173 8.88 -16.28 -25.69
CA LYS A 173 9.75 -15.94 -24.54
C LYS A 173 10.87 -14.96 -24.89
N SER A 174 11.24 -14.86 -26.17
CA SER A 174 12.22 -13.91 -26.74
C SER A 174 11.69 -12.48 -26.79
N PHE A 175 10.37 -12.28 -26.69
CA PHE A 175 9.74 -10.98 -26.76
C PHE A 175 10.14 -10.09 -25.58
N SER A 176 10.65 -8.89 -25.89
CA SER A 176 10.94 -7.87 -24.88
C SER A 176 9.78 -6.90 -24.76
N LEU A 177 9.24 -6.73 -23.56
CA LEU A 177 8.20 -5.73 -23.28
C LEU A 177 8.65 -4.31 -23.62
N LEU A 178 9.93 -3.99 -23.40
CA LEU A 178 10.50 -2.68 -23.74
C LEU A 178 10.50 -2.40 -25.25
N SER A 179 10.37 -3.41 -26.11
CA SER A 179 10.20 -3.20 -27.56
C SER A 179 8.88 -2.50 -27.91
N LEU A 180 7.90 -2.47 -27.00
CA LEU A 180 6.64 -1.76 -27.17
C LEU A 180 6.74 -0.27 -26.88
N LEU A 181 7.87 0.21 -26.36
CA LEU A 181 8.06 1.59 -25.93
C LEU A 181 7.65 2.62 -27.00
N PRO A 182 8.04 2.51 -28.29
CA PRO A 182 7.62 3.49 -29.29
C PRO A 182 6.09 3.60 -29.44
N LYS A 183 5.36 2.48 -29.34
CA LYS A 183 3.90 2.46 -29.45
C LYS A 183 3.23 3.06 -28.21
N VAL A 184 3.77 2.78 -27.02
CA VAL A 184 3.29 3.36 -25.77
C VAL A 184 3.52 4.87 -25.77
N LEU A 185 4.71 5.33 -26.16
CA LEU A 185 5.05 6.75 -26.17
C LEU A 185 4.18 7.57 -27.12
N ALA A 186 3.69 6.99 -28.22
CA ALA A 186 2.73 7.66 -29.10
C ALA A 186 1.47 8.09 -28.33
N VAL A 187 0.87 7.19 -27.54
CA VAL A 187 -0.31 7.49 -26.72
C VAL A 187 0.03 8.48 -25.59
N TYR A 188 1.20 8.34 -24.94
CA TYR A 188 1.61 9.30 -23.91
C TYR A 188 1.74 10.73 -24.46
N LYS A 189 2.20 10.91 -25.71
CA LYS A 189 2.24 12.23 -26.35
C LYS A 189 0.84 12.84 -26.53
N GLU A 190 -0.15 12.02 -26.86
CA GLU A 190 -1.56 12.45 -26.96
C GLU A 190 -2.09 12.87 -25.59
N VAL A 191 -1.87 12.06 -24.54
CA VAL A 191 -2.25 12.39 -23.15
C VAL A 191 -1.60 13.70 -22.70
N ILE A 192 -0.31 13.89 -22.97
CA ILE A 192 0.42 15.12 -22.62
C ILE A 192 -0.16 16.33 -23.36
N ALA A 193 -0.46 16.19 -24.66
CA ALA A 193 -1.06 17.26 -25.45
C ALA A 193 -2.42 17.68 -24.89
N ASP A 194 -3.27 16.72 -24.53
CA ASP A 194 -4.58 16.97 -23.93
C ASP A 194 -4.49 17.66 -22.57
N LEU A 195 -3.58 17.23 -21.70
CA LEU A 195 -3.35 17.87 -20.41
C LEU A 195 -2.87 19.31 -20.57
N LYS A 196 -1.95 19.58 -21.50
CA LYS A 196 -1.49 20.94 -21.82
C LYS A 196 -2.63 21.80 -22.35
N ALA A 197 -3.43 21.26 -23.27
CA ALA A 197 -4.58 21.95 -23.83
C ALA A 197 -5.64 22.27 -22.76
N ALA A 198 -5.79 21.41 -21.75
CA ALA A 198 -6.66 21.65 -20.61
C ALA A 198 -6.10 22.72 -19.64
N GLY A 199 -4.80 23.05 -19.71
CA GLY A 199 -4.15 24.10 -18.93
C GLY A 199 -3.16 23.60 -17.88
N ALA A 200 -2.85 22.29 -17.85
CA ALA A 200 -1.87 21.75 -16.91
C ALA A 200 -0.50 22.40 -17.14
N SER A 201 0.13 22.86 -16.06
CA SER A 201 1.47 23.49 -16.09
C SER A 201 2.57 22.59 -15.50
N TRP A 202 2.14 21.51 -14.83
CA TRP A 202 2.97 20.48 -14.23
C TRP A 202 2.41 19.10 -14.59
N ILE A 203 3.28 18.11 -14.68
CA ILE A 203 2.91 16.70 -14.79
C ILE A 203 3.89 15.86 -13.97
N GLN A 204 3.40 14.79 -13.35
CA GLN A 204 4.19 13.82 -12.62
C GLN A 204 4.18 12.47 -13.34
N PHE A 205 5.37 11.93 -13.59
CA PHE A 205 5.56 10.55 -14.02
C PHE A 205 6.16 9.74 -12.87
N ASP A 206 5.42 8.74 -12.43
CA ASP A 206 5.89 7.78 -11.44
C ASP A 206 6.80 6.77 -12.13
N GLU A 207 8.10 6.83 -11.87
CA GLU A 207 9.08 5.86 -12.35
C GLU A 207 9.74 5.06 -11.19
N PRO A 208 8.96 4.43 -10.29
CA PRO A 208 9.51 3.77 -9.11
C PRO A 208 10.36 2.54 -9.42
N THR A 209 10.35 2.00 -10.64
CA THR A 209 11.26 0.90 -11.01
C THR A 209 12.73 1.32 -11.00
N LEU A 210 13.03 2.62 -11.04
CA LEU A 210 14.39 3.17 -10.90
C LEU A 210 15.04 2.91 -9.54
N VAL A 211 14.28 2.50 -8.52
CA VAL A 211 14.83 2.09 -7.21
C VAL A 211 15.24 0.61 -7.17
N LEU A 212 15.01 -0.14 -8.26
CA LEU A 212 15.39 -1.55 -8.38
C LEU A 212 16.79 -1.70 -8.98
N ASP A 213 17.37 -2.89 -8.82
CA ASP A 213 18.58 -3.30 -9.53
C ASP A 213 18.25 -3.52 -11.03
N LEU A 214 18.44 -2.47 -11.83
CA LEU A 214 18.19 -2.48 -13.26
C LEU A 214 19.48 -2.70 -14.06
N GLU A 215 19.40 -3.58 -15.06
CA GLU A 215 20.46 -3.75 -16.05
C GLU A 215 20.58 -2.51 -16.95
N SER A 216 21.77 -2.28 -17.52
CA SER A 216 22.08 -1.07 -18.30
C SER A 216 21.11 -0.82 -19.45
N HIS A 217 20.66 -1.85 -20.16
CA HIS A 217 19.71 -1.71 -21.26
C HIS A 217 18.32 -1.23 -20.79
N LYS A 218 17.93 -1.53 -19.54
CA LYS A 218 16.68 -1.04 -18.95
C LYS A 218 16.80 0.42 -18.56
N LEU A 219 17.95 0.82 -18.00
CA LEU A 219 18.26 2.23 -17.72
C LEU A 219 18.28 3.06 -19.01
N GLN A 220 18.88 2.53 -20.09
CA GLN A 220 18.87 3.18 -21.40
C GLN A 220 17.45 3.43 -21.93
N ALA A 221 16.50 2.53 -21.66
CA ALA A 221 15.11 2.72 -22.06
C ALA A 221 14.47 3.98 -21.45
N PHE A 222 14.86 4.40 -20.23
CA PHE A 222 14.42 5.68 -19.67
C PHE A 222 15.01 6.86 -20.44
N THR A 223 16.32 6.84 -20.71
CA THR A 223 16.98 7.87 -21.51
C THR A 223 16.28 8.04 -22.87
N ASP A 224 16.02 6.92 -23.55
CA ASP A 224 15.38 6.92 -24.86
C ASP A 224 13.92 7.42 -24.78
N ALA A 225 13.16 6.97 -23.77
CA ALA A 225 11.77 7.37 -23.58
C ALA A 225 11.64 8.88 -23.38
N TYR A 226 12.42 9.45 -22.47
CA TYR A 226 12.32 10.87 -22.14
C TYR A 226 12.96 11.77 -23.21
N ALA A 227 13.94 11.27 -23.97
CA ALA A 227 14.40 11.95 -25.19
C ALA A 227 13.27 12.06 -26.23
N GLU A 228 12.52 10.98 -26.45
CA GLU A 228 11.42 10.93 -27.41
C GLU A 228 10.19 11.75 -26.96
N LEU A 229 9.95 11.84 -25.64
CA LEU A 229 8.87 12.67 -25.06
C LEU A 229 9.23 14.16 -24.96
N ALA A 230 10.52 14.52 -24.93
CA ALA A 230 10.96 15.89 -24.67
C ALA A 230 10.27 16.96 -25.54
N PRO A 231 10.03 16.76 -26.85
CA PRO A 231 9.30 17.74 -27.65
C PRO A 231 7.86 17.97 -27.16
N ALA A 232 7.14 16.91 -26.78
CA ALA A 232 5.77 17.01 -26.26
C ALA A 232 5.73 17.67 -24.87
N LEU A 233 6.75 17.40 -24.05
CA LEU A 233 6.93 17.97 -22.71
C LEU A 233 7.33 19.46 -22.71
N SER A 234 7.74 20.02 -23.85
CA SER A 234 8.13 21.42 -23.95
C SER A 234 7.04 22.36 -23.42
N GLY A 235 7.39 23.27 -22.52
CA GLY A 235 6.46 24.20 -21.88
C GLY A 235 5.74 23.67 -20.64
N LEU A 236 5.98 22.41 -20.25
CA LEU A 236 5.56 21.86 -18.96
C LEU A 236 6.74 21.80 -17.98
N ASN A 237 6.43 21.89 -16.69
CA ASN A 237 7.30 21.34 -15.67
C ASN A 237 6.98 19.85 -15.51
N VAL A 238 8.02 19.02 -15.52
CA VAL A 238 7.92 17.57 -15.49
C VAL A 238 8.64 17.06 -14.27
N LEU A 239 7.89 16.41 -13.39
CA LEU A 239 8.38 15.70 -12.22
C LEU A 239 8.50 14.22 -12.54
N VAL A 240 9.69 13.66 -12.36
CA VAL A 240 9.85 12.20 -12.29
C VAL A 240 9.97 11.80 -10.82
N GLU A 241 8.99 11.06 -10.33
CA GLU A 241 8.88 10.66 -8.93
C GLU A 241 9.42 9.23 -8.74
N THR A 242 10.21 9.03 -7.69
CA THR A 242 10.73 7.72 -7.28
C THR A 242 10.49 7.51 -5.79
N TYR A 243 10.22 6.26 -5.39
CA TYR A 243 9.87 5.97 -4.02
C TYR A 243 10.11 4.52 -3.60
N PHE A 244 10.04 4.28 -2.28
CA PHE A 244 10.13 3.01 -1.55
C PHE A 244 11.52 2.50 -1.18
N ALA A 245 12.57 2.96 -1.85
CA ALA A 245 13.95 2.60 -1.57
C ALA A 245 14.91 3.69 -2.03
N ASP A 246 16.20 3.49 -1.79
CA ASP A 246 17.27 4.30 -2.35
C ASP A 246 17.41 4.08 -3.87
N ILE A 247 17.96 5.09 -4.55
CA ILE A 247 18.26 4.96 -5.99
C ILE A 247 19.70 4.46 -6.15
N PRO A 248 19.93 3.37 -6.90
CA PRO A 248 21.27 2.95 -7.27
C PRO A 248 22.04 4.04 -8.03
N ALA A 249 23.36 4.15 -7.82
CA ALA A 249 24.15 5.26 -8.36
C ALA A 249 24.04 5.44 -9.89
N GLU A 250 23.99 4.36 -10.67
CA GLU A 250 23.81 4.43 -12.13
C GLU A 250 22.38 4.83 -12.53
N ALA A 251 21.37 4.40 -11.78
CA ALA A 251 19.99 4.86 -11.96
C ALA A 251 19.85 6.35 -11.63
N TYR A 252 20.55 6.85 -10.61
CA TYR A 252 20.57 8.27 -10.27
C TYR A 252 21.17 9.13 -11.39
N LYS A 253 22.29 8.68 -11.99
CA LYS A 253 22.88 9.35 -13.17
C LYS A 253 21.92 9.38 -14.36
N THR A 254 21.24 8.26 -14.61
CA THR A 254 20.24 8.14 -15.68
C THR A 254 19.09 9.13 -15.43
N LEU A 255 18.46 9.06 -14.26
CA LEU A 255 17.34 9.91 -13.85
C LEU A 255 17.68 11.40 -13.95
N THR A 256 18.81 11.81 -13.39
CA THR A 256 19.20 13.23 -13.32
C THR A 256 19.67 13.82 -14.65
N SER A 257 19.77 13.01 -15.71
CA SER A 257 20.12 13.44 -17.07
C SER A 257 18.97 13.31 -18.09
N LEU A 258 17.76 12.91 -17.65
CA LEU A 258 16.61 12.75 -18.55
C LEU A 258 16.20 14.08 -19.21
N ASN A 259 15.94 14.01 -20.53
CA ASN A 259 15.49 15.13 -21.33
C ASN A 259 14.06 15.55 -20.97
N GLY A 260 13.77 16.86 -21.02
CA GLY A 260 12.44 17.40 -20.71
C GLY A 260 12.04 17.35 -19.23
N VAL A 261 12.78 16.64 -18.37
CA VAL A 261 12.51 16.56 -16.92
C VAL A 261 13.00 17.82 -16.22
N THR A 262 12.16 18.45 -15.40
CA THR A 262 12.50 19.69 -14.67
C THR A 262 12.59 19.48 -13.16
N ALA A 263 12.06 18.38 -12.64
CA ALA A 263 11.99 18.08 -11.23
C ALA A 263 12.20 16.58 -10.96
N TYR A 264 12.81 16.27 -9.81
CA TYR A 264 13.05 14.90 -9.35
C TYR A 264 12.53 14.71 -7.94
N GLY A 265 11.70 13.70 -7.73
CA GLY A 265 11.16 13.31 -6.43
C GLY A 265 11.86 12.09 -5.87
N PHE A 266 12.26 12.18 -4.60
CA PHE A 266 13.00 11.15 -3.90
C PHE A 266 12.35 10.81 -2.56
N ASP A 267 12.24 9.52 -2.26
CA ASP A 267 11.93 9.00 -0.92
C ASP A 267 13.13 9.18 0.01
N LEU A 268 13.03 10.14 0.92
CA LEU A 268 14.06 10.44 1.92
C LEU A 268 13.71 9.88 3.30
N VAL A 269 12.72 8.98 3.37
CA VAL A 269 12.37 8.21 4.58
C VAL A 269 12.99 6.82 4.51
N ARG A 270 12.79 6.10 3.40
CA ARG A 270 13.40 4.78 3.16
C ARG A 270 14.65 4.85 2.30
N GLY A 271 14.72 5.79 1.37
CA GLY A 271 15.84 5.94 0.44
C GLY A 271 16.92 6.89 0.91
N THR A 272 17.21 6.93 2.22
CA THR A 272 18.12 7.93 2.82
C THR A 272 19.52 7.95 2.21
N ASN A 273 20.01 6.84 1.67
CA ASN A 273 21.31 6.77 0.98
C ASN A 273 21.35 7.66 -0.28
N THR A 274 20.20 7.97 -0.87
CA THR A 274 20.08 8.90 -2.01
C THR A 274 20.53 10.32 -1.64
N LEU A 275 20.47 10.70 -0.35
CA LEU A 275 20.97 11.99 0.13
C LEU A 275 22.46 12.19 -0.20
N ASP A 276 23.25 11.13 -0.14
CA ASP A 276 24.69 11.22 -0.42
C ASP A 276 24.96 11.39 -1.91
N LEU A 277 24.12 10.82 -2.78
CA LEU A 277 24.15 11.07 -4.22
C LEU A 277 23.78 12.52 -4.54
N ILE A 278 22.75 13.06 -3.88
CA ILE A 278 22.33 14.46 -4.03
C ILE A 278 23.44 15.43 -3.60
N LYS A 279 24.10 15.16 -2.46
CA LYS A 279 25.25 15.94 -1.99
C LYS A 279 26.46 15.82 -2.92
N GLY A 280 26.64 14.67 -3.55
CA GLY A 280 27.70 14.44 -4.54
C GLY A 280 27.48 15.20 -5.84
N GLY A 281 26.24 15.56 -6.16
CA GLY A 281 25.91 16.45 -7.27
C GLY A 281 24.43 16.39 -7.64
N PHE A 282 23.84 17.56 -7.86
CA PHE A 282 22.46 17.70 -8.33
C PHE A 282 22.40 18.63 -9.56
N PRO A 283 21.56 18.34 -10.57
CA PRO A 283 21.50 19.16 -11.77
C PRO A 283 21.08 20.61 -11.50
N SER A 284 21.84 21.56 -12.06
CA SER A 284 21.56 22.98 -11.90
C SER A 284 20.19 23.37 -12.48
N GLY A 285 19.45 24.21 -11.76
CA GLY A 285 18.15 24.76 -12.18
C GLY A 285 16.96 23.80 -12.10
N LYS A 286 17.19 22.52 -11.78
CA LYS A 286 16.13 21.51 -11.58
C LYS A 286 15.57 21.59 -10.17
N TYR A 287 14.31 21.18 -10.01
CA TYR A 287 13.67 21.10 -8.70
C TYR A 287 13.98 19.77 -8.01
N LEU A 288 14.13 19.81 -6.69
CA LEU A 288 14.22 18.63 -5.84
C LEU A 288 12.96 18.55 -4.97
N PHE A 289 12.20 17.48 -5.14
CA PHE A 289 11.03 17.15 -4.34
C PHE A 289 11.48 16.18 -3.24
N ALA A 290 11.62 16.70 -2.03
CA ALA A 290 12.17 16.00 -0.87
C ALA A 290 11.06 15.25 -0.11
N GLY A 291 10.93 13.96 -0.36
CA GLY A 291 9.94 13.09 0.28
C GLY A 291 10.29 12.74 1.72
N VAL A 292 10.06 13.67 2.66
CA VAL A 292 10.44 13.54 4.08
C VAL A 292 9.29 13.13 5.01
N VAL A 293 8.04 13.19 4.53
CA VAL A 293 6.86 12.75 5.29
C VAL A 293 6.44 11.36 4.83
N ASP A 294 6.50 10.37 5.73
CA ASP A 294 6.29 8.95 5.38
C ASP A 294 4.88 8.66 4.85
N GLY A 295 4.77 8.25 3.59
CA GLY A 295 3.50 7.84 2.96
C GLY A 295 3.07 6.40 3.21
N ARG A 296 3.89 5.59 3.89
CA ARG A 296 3.68 4.15 4.10
C ARG A 296 3.47 3.72 5.54
N ASN A 297 3.58 4.65 6.47
CA ASN A 297 3.39 4.39 7.88
C ASN A 297 2.58 5.50 8.54
N ILE A 298 2.12 5.24 9.76
CA ILE A 298 1.14 6.07 10.47
C ILE A 298 1.74 6.87 11.63
N TRP A 299 3.06 6.87 11.79
CA TRP A 299 3.71 7.69 12.80
C TRP A 299 3.69 9.16 12.40
N ALA A 300 3.48 10.02 13.39
CA ALA A 300 3.72 11.46 13.27
C ALA A 300 5.18 11.70 12.89
N ASN A 301 5.39 12.65 11.99
CA ASN A 301 6.72 13.02 11.50
C ASN A 301 7.56 13.65 12.61
N ASP A 302 8.88 13.41 12.61
CA ASP A 302 9.81 14.24 13.37
C ASP A 302 10.08 15.53 12.59
N LEU A 303 9.32 16.59 12.92
CA LEU A 303 9.37 17.84 12.17
C LEU A 303 10.74 18.52 12.30
N ALA A 304 11.42 18.37 13.44
CA ALA A 304 12.73 18.97 13.67
C ALA A 304 13.82 18.27 12.84
N ALA A 305 13.82 16.94 12.83
CA ALA A 305 14.74 16.16 12.00
C ALA A 305 14.48 16.42 10.51
N SER A 306 13.22 16.40 10.08
CA SER A 306 12.86 16.66 8.68
C SER A 306 13.24 18.08 8.25
N LEU A 307 13.02 19.09 9.09
CA LEU A 307 13.42 20.47 8.81
C LEU A 307 14.95 20.60 8.66
N THR A 308 15.72 19.89 9.49
CA THR A 308 17.19 19.86 9.40
C THR A 308 17.64 19.27 8.06
N THR A 309 17.06 18.15 7.64
CA THR A 309 17.37 17.54 6.33
C THR A 309 17.02 18.49 5.18
N LEU A 310 15.85 19.13 5.25
CA LEU A 310 15.39 20.07 4.24
C LEU A 310 16.30 21.31 4.14
N GLN A 311 16.75 21.88 5.26
CA GLN A 311 17.70 22.99 5.27
C GLN A 311 19.05 22.61 4.65
N GLY A 312 19.51 21.38 4.89
CA GLY A 312 20.71 20.86 4.23
C GLY A 312 20.57 20.76 2.71
N LEU A 313 19.39 20.32 2.23
CA LEU A 313 19.08 20.24 0.80
C LEU A 313 18.89 21.63 0.16
N GLU A 314 18.31 22.58 0.90
CA GLU A 314 18.16 23.97 0.45
C GLU A 314 19.53 24.60 0.13
N GLY A 315 20.57 24.29 0.89
CA GLY A 315 21.93 24.72 0.60
C GLY A 315 22.51 24.18 -0.72
N ILE A 316 21.97 23.08 -1.25
CA ILE A 316 22.43 22.45 -2.50
C ILE A 316 21.68 23.02 -3.70
N VAL A 317 20.34 23.04 -3.65
CA VAL A 317 19.50 23.37 -4.81
C VAL A 317 18.99 24.81 -4.79
N GLY A 318 19.07 25.48 -3.65
CA GLY A 318 18.55 26.83 -3.43
C GLY A 318 17.07 26.87 -3.03
N LYS A 319 16.67 28.00 -2.43
CA LYS A 319 15.36 28.21 -1.83
C LYS A 319 14.18 28.04 -2.79
N ASP A 320 14.36 28.36 -4.07
CA ASP A 320 13.27 28.32 -5.05
C ASP A 320 13.13 26.97 -5.77
N LYS A 321 14.03 26.02 -5.49
CA LYS A 321 14.09 24.72 -6.17
C LYS A 321 13.85 23.54 -5.25
N LEU A 322 13.78 23.73 -3.94
CA LEU A 322 13.37 22.68 -3.02
C LEU A 322 11.84 22.68 -2.84
N VAL A 323 11.24 21.49 -2.83
CA VAL A 323 9.83 21.28 -2.55
C VAL A 323 9.71 20.22 -1.46
N VAL A 324 8.94 20.50 -0.40
CA VAL A 324 8.67 19.51 0.65
C VAL A 324 7.60 18.54 0.14
N SER A 325 7.87 17.24 0.24
CA SER A 325 6.99 16.20 -0.29
C SER A 325 6.72 15.09 0.73
N THR A 326 5.71 14.27 0.44
CA THR A 326 5.59 12.92 1.01
C THR A 326 6.62 11.98 0.37
N SER A 327 7.05 10.95 1.09
CA SER A 327 8.02 9.95 0.60
C SER A 327 7.48 9.07 -0.52
N SER A 328 6.17 8.96 -0.62
CA SER A 328 5.43 8.22 -1.63
C SER A 328 3.96 8.68 -1.60
N SER A 329 3.11 8.08 -2.42
CA SER A 329 1.66 8.27 -2.32
C SER A 329 1.15 7.91 -0.93
N LEU A 330 0.27 8.75 -0.37
CA LEU A 330 -0.41 8.47 0.89
C LEU A 330 -1.42 7.33 0.76
N LEU A 331 -1.63 6.74 -0.43
CA LEU A 331 -2.44 5.53 -0.66
C LEU A 331 -2.16 4.40 0.37
N HIS A 332 -0.92 4.32 0.85
CA HIS A 332 -0.45 3.26 1.75
C HIS A 332 -0.63 3.60 3.25
N THR A 333 -1.32 4.69 3.57
CA THR A 333 -1.68 5.06 4.94
C THR A 333 -3.20 5.13 5.12
N ALA A 334 -3.65 5.21 6.38
CA ALA A 334 -5.05 5.43 6.71
C ALA A 334 -5.47 6.87 6.35
N VAL A 335 -6.78 7.11 6.23
CA VAL A 335 -7.30 8.39 5.71
C VAL A 335 -7.19 9.52 6.72
N ASP A 336 -7.85 9.42 7.88
CA ASP A 336 -7.91 10.52 8.83
C ASP A 336 -8.03 10.05 10.28
N LEU A 337 -7.08 10.48 11.11
CA LEU A 337 -6.96 10.11 12.51
C LEU A 337 -8.11 10.65 13.37
N VAL A 338 -8.80 11.72 12.93
CA VAL A 338 -9.95 12.27 13.67
C VAL A 338 -11.09 11.25 13.84
N ASN A 339 -11.14 10.23 12.98
CA ASN A 339 -12.14 9.16 13.04
C ASN A 339 -11.79 8.06 14.06
N GLU A 340 -10.67 8.17 14.76
CA GLU A 340 -10.29 7.24 15.82
C GLU A 340 -10.93 7.63 17.15
N THR A 341 -11.96 6.88 17.56
CA THR A 341 -12.74 7.19 18.77
C THR A 341 -12.35 6.36 19.99
N LYS A 342 -11.48 5.35 19.83
CA LYS A 342 -11.11 4.41 20.90
C LYS A 342 -9.64 4.43 21.31
N LEU A 343 -8.75 4.94 20.46
CA LEU A 343 -7.36 5.14 20.86
C LEU A 343 -7.29 6.24 21.93
N ASP A 344 -6.47 6.02 22.95
CA ASP A 344 -6.19 7.02 23.98
C ASP A 344 -5.37 8.19 23.41
N ASP A 345 -5.44 9.35 24.07
CA ASP A 345 -4.83 10.58 23.57
C ASP A 345 -3.30 10.50 23.50
N GLU A 346 -2.67 9.74 24.39
CA GLU A 346 -1.22 9.52 24.38
C GLU A 346 -0.80 8.80 23.09
N ILE A 347 -1.38 7.63 22.78
CA ILE A 347 -1.09 6.91 21.53
C ILE A 347 -1.47 7.76 20.32
N LYS A 348 -2.64 8.40 20.32
CA LYS A 348 -3.08 9.24 19.18
C LYS A 348 -2.08 10.35 18.87
N SER A 349 -1.49 10.96 19.90
CA SER A 349 -0.49 12.02 19.72
C SER A 349 0.75 11.56 18.94
N TRP A 350 1.04 10.26 18.93
CA TRP A 350 2.18 9.67 18.22
C TRP A 350 1.90 9.40 16.74
N LEU A 351 0.64 9.54 16.31
CA LEU A 351 0.18 9.11 14.99
C LEU A 351 -0.14 10.29 14.07
N ALA A 352 -0.03 10.06 12.78
CA ALA A 352 -0.52 10.92 11.71
C ALA A 352 -1.02 10.04 10.56
N PHE A 353 -2.28 10.20 10.16
CA PHE A 353 -2.85 9.57 8.96
C PHE A 353 -2.73 10.54 7.77
N ALA A 354 -3.27 10.21 6.59
CA ALA A 354 -3.10 11.02 5.38
C ALA A 354 -3.52 12.49 5.58
N ALA A 355 -4.65 12.74 6.24
CA ALA A 355 -5.13 14.08 6.57
C ALA A 355 -4.18 14.89 7.46
N GLN A 356 -3.48 14.24 8.40
CA GLN A 356 -2.48 14.90 9.24
C GLN A 356 -1.16 15.09 8.48
N LYS A 357 -0.78 14.15 7.62
CA LYS A 357 0.45 14.21 6.83
C LYS A 357 0.48 15.38 5.83
N ILE A 358 -0.66 15.74 5.24
CA ILE A 358 -0.74 16.95 4.40
C ILE A 358 -0.47 18.22 5.22
N VAL A 359 -0.89 18.26 6.49
CA VAL A 359 -0.60 19.36 7.41
C VAL A 359 0.89 19.37 7.79
N GLU A 360 1.49 18.20 8.06
CA GLU A 360 2.93 18.07 8.34
C GLU A 360 3.79 18.62 7.18
N VAL A 361 3.48 18.22 5.93
CA VAL A 361 4.18 18.73 4.74
C VAL A 361 4.08 20.25 4.64
N ASN A 362 2.88 20.82 4.82
CA ASN A 362 2.72 22.26 4.73
C ASN A 362 3.40 23.01 5.90
N ALA A 363 3.39 22.45 7.11
CA ALA A 363 4.07 23.04 8.26
C ALA A 363 5.59 23.12 8.03
N LEU A 364 6.19 22.06 7.48
CA LEU A 364 7.60 22.06 7.07
C LEU A 364 7.90 23.08 5.97
N ALA A 365 7.05 23.16 4.94
CA ALA A 365 7.21 24.13 3.86
C ALA A 365 7.10 25.59 4.36
N LYS A 366 6.17 25.87 5.28
CA LYS A 366 6.05 27.19 5.94
C LYS A 366 7.27 27.50 6.81
N ALA A 367 7.78 26.52 7.56
CA ALA A 367 8.97 26.69 8.39
C ALA A 367 10.22 27.07 7.56
N LEU A 368 10.47 26.39 6.44
CA LEU A 368 11.57 26.76 5.52
C LEU A 368 11.37 28.15 4.89
N SER A 369 10.12 28.61 4.80
CA SER A 369 9.81 29.94 4.26
C SER A 369 10.00 31.06 5.30
N GLY A 370 10.34 30.73 6.55
CA GLY A 370 10.45 31.69 7.66
C GLY A 370 9.15 31.92 8.44
N HIS A 371 8.11 31.11 8.18
CA HIS A 371 6.80 31.20 8.85
C HIS A 371 6.53 29.95 9.67
N LYS A 372 7.49 29.55 10.50
CA LYS A 372 7.37 28.38 11.36
C LYS A 372 6.26 28.59 12.39
N ASP A 373 5.32 27.65 12.45
CA ASP A 373 4.31 27.58 13.50
C ASP A 373 4.94 26.95 14.75
N GLU A 374 5.37 27.81 15.68
CA GLU A 374 6.06 27.35 16.90
C GLU A 374 5.16 26.50 17.80
N ALA A 375 3.84 26.71 17.80
CA ALA A 375 2.92 25.91 18.61
C ALA A 375 2.81 24.49 18.05
N PHE A 376 2.67 24.36 16.72
CA PHE A 376 2.61 23.05 16.06
C PHE A 376 3.91 22.25 16.25
N PHE A 377 5.08 22.88 16.06
CA PHE A 377 6.38 22.24 16.27
C PHE A 377 6.62 21.86 17.74
N SER A 378 6.19 22.70 18.69
CA SER A 378 6.32 22.38 20.11
C SER A 378 5.42 21.21 20.52
N GLY A 379 4.19 21.15 20.00
CA GLY A 379 3.29 20.02 20.21
C GLY A 379 3.85 18.71 19.64
N ASN A 380 4.40 18.76 18.43
CA ASN A 380 5.09 17.62 17.81
C ASN A 380 6.29 17.15 18.64
N ALA A 381 7.15 18.07 19.09
CA ALA A 381 8.30 17.74 19.94
C ALA A 381 7.88 17.08 21.26
N ALA A 382 6.80 17.57 21.89
CA ALA A 382 6.25 16.98 23.10
C ALA A 382 5.71 15.55 22.85
N ALA A 383 5.00 15.34 21.75
CA ALA A 383 4.50 14.01 21.37
C ALA A 383 5.65 13.02 21.15
N LEU A 384 6.70 13.40 20.41
CA LEU A 384 7.88 12.56 20.19
C LEU A 384 8.62 12.24 21.50
N ALA A 385 8.79 13.22 22.38
CA ALA A 385 9.40 13.04 23.68
C ALA A 385 8.60 12.05 24.56
N SER A 386 7.26 12.20 24.59
CA SER A 386 6.38 11.30 25.34
C SER A 386 6.46 9.87 24.85
N ARG A 387 6.49 9.65 23.53
CA ARG A 387 6.66 8.31 22.94
C ARG A 387 7.98 7.69 23.35
N LYS A 388 9.08 8.45 23.22
CA LYS A 388 10.43 7.98 23.49
C LYS A 388 10.64 7.57 24.96
N SER A 389 9.95 8.23 25.89
CA SER A 389 10.04 7.93 27.33
C SER A 389 8.93 7.02 27.86
N SER A 390 7.94 6.66 27.05
CA SER A 390 6.76 5.91 27.50
C SER A 390 7.13 4.49 27.95
N PRO A 391 6.73 4.05 29.16
CA PRO A 391 6.92 2.67 29.61
C PRO A 391 6.04 1.68 28.83
N ARG A 392 5.09 2.17 28.02
CA ARG A 392 4.30 1.35 27.10
C ARG A 392 5.13 0.90 25.90
N VAL A 393 6.13 1.70 25.50
CA VAL A 393 6.98 1.44 24.32
C VAL A 393 8.11 0.46 24.65
N THR A 394 8.72 0.59 25.84
CA THR A 394 9.90 -0.19 26.24
C THR A 394 9.58 -1.21 27.32
N ASN A 395 10.00 -2.46 27.13
CA ASN A 395 9.86 -3.54 28.12
C ASN A 395 11.21 -4.25 28.33
N GLU A 396 11.83 -4.02 29.48
CA GLU A 396 13.17 -4.56 29.80
C GLU A 396 13.23 -6.10 29.74
N ALA A 397 12.17 -6.79 30.14
CA ALA A 397 12.13 -8.25 30.10
C ALA A 397 12.17 -8.78 28.67
N VAL A 398 11.47 -8.11 27.74
CA VAL A 398 11.51 -8.45 26.30
C VAL A 398 12.91 -8.19 25.74
N GLN A 399 13.51 -7.04 26.03
CA GLN A 399 14.85 -6.71 25.56
C GLN A 399 15.90 -7.70 26.05
N LYS A 400 15.83 -8.09 27.33
CA LYS A 400 16.72 -9.11 27.92
C LYS A 400 16.51 -10.48 27.28
N ALA A 401 15.26 -10.88 27.01
CA ALA A 401 14.96 -12.14 26.35
C ALA A 401 15.50 -12.19 24.92
N ALA A 402 15.31 -11.12 24.15
CA ALA A 402 15.82 -11.00 22.79
C ALA A 402 17.35 -11.06 22.75
N ALA A 403 18.04 -10.39 23.68
CA ALA A 403 19.50 -10.43 23.78
C ALA A 403 20.06 -11.80 24.17
N ALA A 404 19.25 -12.68 24.78
CA ALA A 404 19.66 -14.01 25.22
C ALA A 404 19.57 -15.08 24.13
N LEU A 405 18.98 -14.77 22.97
CA LEU A 405 18.82 -15.71 21.86
C LEU A 405 20.17 -16.11 21.26
N LYS A 406 20.31 -17.42 21.02
CA LYS A 406 21.50 -18.03 20.42
C LYS A 406 21.13 -18.64 19.09
N GLY A 407 22.11 -18.74 18.18
CA GLY A 407 21.93 -19.38 16.87
C GLY A 407 21.31 -20.79 16.90
N SER A 408 21.48 -21.51 18.02
CA SER A 408 20.87 -22.82 18.28
C SER A 408 19.35 -22.78 18.45
N ASP A 409 18.78 -21.67 18.91
CA ASP A 409 17.34 -21.54 19.21
C ASP A 409 16.49 -21.55 17.92
N HIS A 410 17.11 -21.27 16.77
CA HIS A 410 16.46 -21.25 15.45
C HIS A 410 16.45 -22.63 14.79
N ARG A 411 17.08 -23.63 15.41
CA ARG A 411 17.22 -24.97 14.85
C ARG A 411 16.81 -26.03 15.87
N ARG A 412 15.88 -26.89 15.46
CA ARG A 412 15.63 -28.15 16.17
C ARG A 412 16.93 -28.98 16.16
N ALA A 413 17.36 -29.46 17.34
CA ALA A 413 18.57 -30.26 17.46
C ALA A 413 18.50 -31.59 16.68
N THR A 414 17.33 -32.23 16.64
CA THR A 414 17.09 -33.47 15.88
C THR A 414 16.87 -33.16 14.40
N ASN A 415 17.55 -33.89 13.51
CA ASN A 415 17.39 -33.75 12.06
C ASN A 415 15.96 -34.08 11.59
N VAL A 416 15.60 -33.67 10.37
CA VAL A 416 14.24 -33.86 9.85
C VAL A 416 13.86 -35.33 9.68
N SER A 417 14.78 -36.19 9.25
CA SER A 417 14.51 -37.61 9.02
C SER A 417 14.12 -38.34 10.30
N ALA A 418 14.89 -38.21 11.39
CA ALA A 418 14.55 -38.87 12.65
C ALA A 418 13.26 -38.31 13.29
N ARG A 419 12.94 -37.04 13.01
CA ARG A 419 11.64 -36.45 13.41
C ARG A 419 10.49 -37.06 12.60
N LEU A 420 10.66 -37.25 11.29
CA LEU A 420 9.64 -37.89 10.44
C LEU A 420 9.36 -39.32 10.93
N ASP A 421 10.38 -40.10 11.30
CA ASP A 421 10.19 -41.44 11.86
C ASP A 421 9.36 -41.42 13.15
N SER A 422 9.66 -40.47 14.04
CA SER A 422 8.94 -40.31 15.32
C SER A 422 7.51 -39.81 15.10
N GLN A 423 7.30 -38.91 14.15
CA GLN A 423 5.99 -38.40 13.75
C GLN A 423 5.14 -39.50 13.12
N GLN A 424 5.72 -40.32 12.23
CA GLN A 424 5.02 -41.44 11.61
C GLN A 424 4.59 -42.47 12.65
N LYS A 425 5.43 -42.81 13.63
CA LYS A 425 5.05 -43.69 14.75
C LYS A 425 3.90 -43.12 15.59
N LYS A 426 3.84 -41.80 15.74
CA LYS A 426 2.82 -41.14 16.58
C LYS A 426 1.50 -40.91 15.86
N LEU A 427 1.55 -40.49 14.60
CA LEU A 427 0.39 -40.05 13.81
C LEU A 427 -0.15 -41.15 12.91
N ASN A 428 0.68 -42.12 12.52
CA ASN A 428 0.33 -43.25 11.65
C ASN A 428 -0.45 -42.82 10.39
N LEU A 429 0.01 -41.74 9.74
CA LEU A 429 -0.64 -41.19 8.56
C LEU A 429 -0.45 -42.10 7.34
N PRO A 430 -1.43 -42.19 6.42
CA PRO A 430 -1.27 -42.96 5.19
C PRO A 430 -0.26 -42.32 4.23
N ILE A 431 0.09 -43.07 3.19
CA ILE A 431 0.82 -42.51 2.04
C ILE A 431 -0.12 -41.54 1.33
N LEU A 432 0.33 -40.30 1.10
CA LEU A 432 -0.47 -39.16 0.61
C LEU A 432 -1.57 -38.71 1.60
N PRO A 433 -1.20 -38.26 2.82
CA PRO A 433 -2.18 -37.80 3.78
C PRO A 433 -2.85 -36.49 3.32
N THR A 434 -4.15 -36.39 3.57
CA THR A 434 -5.01 -35.28 3.20
C THR A 434 -5.20 -34.30 4.37
N THR A 435 -5.29 -33.01 4.05
CA THR A 435 -5.52 -31.95 5.04
C THR A 435 -5.96 -30.67 4.36
N THR A 436 -6.49 -29.73 5.15
CA THR A 436 -6.78 -28.36 4.73
C THR A 436 -5.85 -27.36 5.42
N ILE A 437 -5.99 -26.05 5.12
CA ILE A 437 -5.03 -25.01 5.52
C ILE A 437 -5.42 -24.28 6.82
N GLY A 438 -6.69 -24.32 7.24
CA GLY A 438 -7.12 -23.67 8.49
C GLY A 438 -8.58 -23.24 8.47
N SER A 439 -8.85 -22.06 7.90
CA SER A 439 -10.19 -21.46 7.88
C SER A 439 -11.22 -22.22 7.05
N PHE A 440 -12.47 -22.18 7.49
CA PHE A 440 -13.66 -22.62 6.76
C PHE A 440 -14.61 -21.42 6.48
N PRO A 441 -15.63 -21.56 5.60
CA PRO A 441 -16.51 -20.45 5.23
C PRO A 441 -17.14 -19.75 6.44
N GLN A 442 -16.90 -18.44 6.57
CA GLN A 442 -17.49 -17.65 7.64
C GLN A 442 -18.95 -17.30 7.35
N THR A 443 -19.88 -18.03 7.97
CA THR A 443 -21.33 -17.87 7.79
C THR A 443 -21.84 -16.49 8.23
N VAL A 444 -23.01 -16.10 7.72
CA VAL A 444 -23.71 -14.87 8.16
C VAL A 444 -23.95 -14.89 9.67
N GLU A 445 -24.31 -16.06 10.19
CA GLU A 445 -24.55 -16.29 11.60
C GLU A 445 -23.28 -16.10 12.45
N LEU A 446 -22.15 -16.66 12.01
CA LEU A 446 -20.87 -16.47 12.69
C LEU A 446 -20.42 -15.00 12.72
N ARG A 447 -20.67 -14.26 11.64
CA ARG A 447 -20.42 -12.80 11.59
C ARG A 447 -21.36 -12.05 12.54
N ARG A 448 -22.62 -12.46 12.63
CA ARG A 448 -23.62 -11.89 13.55
C ARG A 448 -23.19 -12.08 15.00
N VAL A 449 -22.88 -13.32 15.39
CA VAL A 449 -22.43 -13.69 16.75
C VAL A 449 -21.19 -12.90 17.18
N ARG A 450 -20.14 -12.85 16.34
CA ARG A 450 -18.92 -12.05 16.65
C ARG A 450 -19.21 -10.56 16.81
N ARG A 451 -20.07 -10.01 15.95
CA ARG A 451 -20.47 -8.60 16.02
C ARG A 451 -21.26 -8.30 17.30
N GLU A 452 -22.18 -9.17 17.68
CA GLU A 452 -22.98 -9.03 18.90
C GLU A 452 -22.13 -9.16 20.16
N PHE A 453 -21.18 -10.10 20.18
CA PHE A 453 -20.21 -10.21 21.27
C PHE A 453 -19.35 -8.95 21.41
N LYS A 454 -18.79 -8.46 20.29
CA LYS A 454 -18.00 -7.20 20.27
C LYS A 454 -18.82 -5.96 20.67
N ALA A 455 -20.14 -6.03 20.52
CA ALA A 455 -21.08 -4.99 20.93
C ALA A 455 -21.65 -5.20 22.34
N ASN A 456 -21.14 -6.18 23.11
CA ASN A 456 -21.61 -6.56 24.44
C ASN A 456 -23.12 -6.89 24.49
N LYS A 457 -23.68 -7.44 23.39
CA LYS A 457 -25.10 -7.82 23.29
C LYS A 457 -25.39 -9.27 23.70
N ILE A 458 -24.37 -10.12 23.68
CA ILE A 458 -24.43 -11.52 24.13
C ILE A 458 -23.31 -11.76 25.14
N SER A 459 -23.49 -12.74 26.03
CA SER A 459 -22.48 -13.07 27.03
C SER A 459 -21.28 -13.82 26.42
N GLU A 460 -20.17 -13.88 27.17
CA GLU A 460 -19.01 -14.69 26.76
C GLU A 460 -19.39 -16.19 26.68
N GLU A 461 -20.23 -16.68 27.59
CA GLU A 461 -20.72 -18.06 27.57
C GLU A 461 -21.55 -18.36 26.31
N GLU A 462 -22.41 -17.44 25.90
CA GLU A 462 -23.22 -17.56 24.68
C GLU A 462 -22.34 -17.52 23.42
N TYR A 463 -21.35 -16.62 23.39
CA TYR A 463 -20.35 -16.56 22.33
C TYR A 463 -19.59 -17.89 22.25
N VAL A 464 -19.03 -18.36 23.36
CA VAL A 464 -18.26 -19.60 23.42
C VAL A 464 -19.08 -20.81 23.00
N LYS A 465 -20.34 -20.89 23.42
CA LYS A 465 -21.27 -21.95 23.00
C LYS A 465 -21.48 -21.96 21.49
N SER A 466 -21.65 -20.78 20.88
CA SER A 466 -21.88 -20.63 19.44
C SER A 466 -20.66 -21.01 18.62
N ILE A 467 -19.48 -20.54 19.02
CA ILE A 467 -18.20 -20.89 18.35
C ILE A 467 -17.91 -22.39 18.49
N LYS A 468 -18.14 -22.96 19.68
CA LYS A 468 -17.99 -24.40 19.93
C LYS A 468 -18.83 -25.26 18.98
N GLU A 469 -20.07 -24.84 18.72
CA GLU A 469 -20.97 -25.53 17.80
C GLU A 469 -20.48 -25.45 16.36
N GLU A 470 -19.95 -24.30 15.93
CA GLU A 470 -19.38 -24.17 14.59
C GLU A 470 -18.12 -25.04 14.40
N ILE A 471 -17.23 -25.06 15.42
CA ILE A 471 -16.06 -25.96 15.42
C ILE A 471 -16.50 -27.41 15.28
N ARG A 472 -17.53 -27.83 16.02
CA ARG A 472 -18.05 -29.20 15.96
C ARG A 472 -18.48 -29.57 14.53
N LYS A 473 -19.29 -28.73 13.88
CA LYS A 473 -19.75 -28.96 12.50
C LYS A 473 -18.59 -29.08 11.51
N VAL A 474 -17.59 -28.21 11.65
CA VAL A 474 -16.39 -28.24 10.79
C VAL A 474 -15.58 -29.53 11.01
N VAL A 475 -15.47 -30.00 12.25
CA VAL A 475 -14.80 -31.27 12.56
C VAL A 475 -15.58 -32.45 11.98
N GLU A 476 -16.88 -32.53 12.22
CA GLU A 476 -17.76 -33.61 11.73
C GLU A 476 -17.73 -33.70 10.20
N LEU A 477 -17.83 -32.56 9.50
CA LEU A 477 -17.75 -32.51 8.03
C LEU A 477 -16.43 -33.07 7.50
N GLN A 478 -15.31 -32.70 8.11
CA GLN A 478 -14.01 -33.20 7.66
C GLN A 478 -13.81 -34.69 7.98
N GLU A 479 -14.40 -35.20 9.07
CA GLU A 479 -14.43 -36.64 9.34
C GLU A 479 -15.29 -37.41 8.33
N GLU A 480 -16.45 -36.86 7.93
CA GLU A 480 -17.31 -37.41 6.88
C GLU A 480 -16.59 -37.46 5.53
N LEU A 481 -15.78 -36.45 5.22
CA LEU A 481 -14.94 -36.39 4.02
C LEU A 481 -13.63 -37.20 4.13
N ASP A 482 -13.44 -37.93 5.23
CA ASP A 482 -12.26 -38.76 5.52
C ASP A 482 -10.92 -38.01 5.46
N ILE A 483 -10.89 -36.76 5.92
CA ILE A 483 -9.65 -35.97 5.96
C ILE A 483 -8.74 -36.50 7.09
N ASP A 484 -7.46 -36.72 6.79
CA ASP A 484 -6.51 -37.35 7.72
C ASP A 484 -6.10 -36.45 8.88
N VAL A 485 -5.79 -35.18 8.58
CA VAL A 485 -5.36 -34.17 9.56
C VAL A 485 -6.29 -32.97 9.51
N LEU A 486 -6.97 -32.73 10.62
CA LEU A 486 -8.08 -31.79 10.73
C LEU A 486 -7.62 -30.39 11.13
N VAL A 487 -8.48 -29.41 10.83
CA VAL A 487 -8.43 -28.03 11.34
C VAL A 487 -9.76 -27.69 12.03
N HIS A 488 -9.77 -26.67 12.89
CA HIS A 488 -10.98 -26.27 13.61
C HIS A 488 -11.83 -25.20 12.89
N GLY A 489 -11.39 -24.74 11.70
CA GLY A 489 -12.12 -23.79 10.87
C GLY A 489 -11.91 -22.31 11.20
N GLU A 490 -11.19 -21.99 12.28
CA GLU A 490 -10.93 -20.62 12.75
C GLU A 490 -12.17 -19.72 12.94
N PRO A 491 -13.34 -20.23 13.41
CA PRO A 491 -14.55 -19.42 13.51
C PRO A 491 -14.42 -18.25 14.49
N GLU A 492 -13.55 -18.36 15.50
CA GLU A 492 -13.27 -17.31 16.48
C GLU A 492 -12.49 -16.13 15.90
N ARG A 493 -11.85 -16.28 14.72
CA ARG A 493 -10.91 -15.30 14.17
C ARG A 493 -11.56 -14.50 13.05
N ASN A 494 -11.53 -13.17 13.19
CA ASN A 494 -11.97 -12.24 12.14
C ASN A 494 -10.87 -11.96 11.11
N ASP A 495 -9.61 -11.91 11.56
CA ASP A 495 -8.44 -11.64 10.74
C ASP A 495 -7.22 -12.36 11.33
N MET A 496 -6.32 -12.83 10.47
CA MET A 496 -5.18 -13.66 10.86
C MET A 496 -4.05 -12.89 11.57
N VAL A 497 -4.10 -11.56 11.64
CA VAL A 497 -3.15 -10.73 12.39
C VAL A 497 -3.85 -9.99 13.53
N GLU A 498 -5.03 -9.41 13.30
CA GLU A 498 -5.80 -8.72 14.34
C GLU A 498 -6.06 -9.63 15.54
N TYR A 499 -6.46 -10.89 15.31
CA TYR A 499 -6.73 -11.85 16.39
C TYR A 499 -5.55 -12.06 17.34
N PHE A 500 -4.33 -12.16 16.80
CA PHE A 500 -3.14 -12.34 17.63
C PHE A 500 -2.72 -11.03 18.29
N GLY A 501 -2.72 -9.93 17.53
CA GLY A 501 -2.33 -8.63 18.06
C GLY A 501 -3.22 -8.19 19.24
N GLU A 502 -4.54 -8.44 19.21
CA GLU A 502 -5.46 -8.09 20.31
C GLU A 502 -5.09 -8.79 21.63
N GLN A 503 -4.26 -9.83 21.58
CA GLN A 503 -3.82 -10.63 22.72
C GLN A 503 -2.32 -10.48 23.02
N LEU A 504 -1.63 -9.58 22.32
CA LEU A 504 -0.23 -9.26 22.51
C LEU A 504 -0.07 -7.86 23.11
N SER A 505 0.88 -7.72 24.04
CA SER A 505 1.34 -6.40 24.48
C SER A 505 2.07 -5.69 23.34
N GLY A 506 2.12 -4.35 23.37
CA GLY A 506 2.83 -3.55 22.37
C GLY A 506 2.05 -3.32 21.08
N PHE A 507 0.78 -3.71 21.02
CA PHE A 507 -0.14 -3.49 19.91
C PHE A 507 -1.26 -2.50 20.25
N ALA A 508 -1.64 -1.69 19.27
CA ALA A 508 -2.84 -0.86 19.28
C ALA A 508 -3.70 -1.13 18.04
N PHE A 509 -4.99 -0.85 18.15
CA PHE A 509 -5.99 -1.15 17.11
C PHE A 509 -6.81 0.09 16.79
N THR A 510 -6.96 0.34 15.49
CA THR A 510 -7.78 1.42 14.99
C THR A 510 -9.24 0.97 14.83
N VAL A 511 -10.15 1.93 14.77
CA VAL A 511 -11.56 1.75 14.41
C VAL A 511 -11.75 1.99 12.91
N ASN A 512 -11.14 3.05 12.37
CA ASN A 512 -11.30 3.52 11.00
C ASN A 512 -9.97 3.65 10.22
N GLY A 513 -8.88 3.11 10.75
CA GLY A 513 -7.55 3.08 10.11
C GLY A 513 -7.44 2.12 8.92
N TRP A 514 -8.34 2.26 7.94
CA TRP A 514 -8.42 1.41 6.76
C TRP A 514 -7.40 1.84 5.69
N VAL A 515 -6.80 0.84 5.03
CA VAL A 515 -5.88 1.01 3.90
C VAL A 515 -6.35 0.10 2.76
N GLN A 516 -6.31 0.60 1.52
CA GLN A 516 -6.65 -0.21 0.35
C GLN A 516 -5.59 -1.31 0.15
N SER A 517 -6.02 -2.57 0.01
CA SER A 517 -5.14 -3.67 -0.36
C SER A 517 -5.24 -3.98 -1.85
N TYR A 518 -6.46 -4.07 -2.39
CA TYR A 518 -6.74 -4.15 -3.83
C TYR A 518 -8.24 -3.90 -4.09
N GLY A 519 -8.61 -3.30 -5.21
CA GLY A 519 -10.02 -3.07 -5.57
C GLY A 519 -10.84 -2.47 -4.42
N SER A 520 -11.99 -3.06 -4.08
CA SER A 520 -12.80 -2.64 -2.92
C SER A 520 -12.35 -3.23 -1.57
N ARG A 521 -11.31 -4.06 -1.54
CA ARG A 521 -10.83 -4.73 -0.33
C ARG A 521 -9.86 -3.82 0.42
N CYS A 522 -10.25 -3.45 1.64
CA CYS A 522 -9.41 -2.74 2.58
C CYS A 522 -9.00 -3.66 3.72
N VAL A 523 -7.81 -3.41 4.26
CA VAL A 523 -7.32 -3.98 5.50
C VAL A 523 -7.24 -2.90 6.56
N LYS A 524 -7.21 -3.28 7.83
CA LYS A 524 -7.06 -2.37 8.96
C LYS A 524 -5.87 -2.84 9.80
N PRO A 525 -4.63 -2.50 9.37
CA PRO A 525 -3.42 -3.05 9.97
C PRO A 525 -3.34 -2.69 11.46
N PRO A 526 -2.99 -3.65 12.34
CA PRO A 526 -2.66 -3.34 13.72
C PRO A 526 -1.43 -2.43 13.81
N ILE A 527 -1.27 -1.71 14.91
CA ILE A 527 -0.13 -0.82 15.14
C ILE A 527 0.79 -1.45 16.18
N ILE A 528 2.01 -1.78 15.81
CA ILE A 528 3.05 -2.20 16.77
C ILE A 528 3.72 -0.93 17.27
N TYR A 529 3.38 -0.49 18.49
CA TYR A 529 3.93 0.74 19.08
C TYR A 529 5.07 0.49 20.07
N GLY A 530 5.19 -0.73 20.60
CA GLY A 530 6.14 -1.04 21.66
C GLY A 530 6.69 -2.47 21.61
N ASP A 531 7.45 -2.83 22.63
CA ASP A 531 8.02 -4.17 22.81
C ASP A 531 6.91 -5.21 22.99
N VAL A 532 6.95 -6.27 22.17
CA VAL A 532 5.88 -7.26 22.07
C VAL A 532 6.09 -8.39 23.07
N SER A 533 5.04 -8.77 23.77
CA SER A 533 5.03 -9.96 24.64
C SER A 533 3.67 -10.64 24.65
N ARG A 534 3.66 -11.93 24.97
CA ARG A 534 2.43 -12.75 25.04
C ARG A 534 2.06 -13.04 26.49
N PRO A 535 1.13 -12.27 27.11
CA PRO A 535 0.80 -12.42 28.53
C PRO A 535 0.02 -13.70 28.85
N LYS A 536 -0.79 -14.22 27.92
CA LYS A 536 -1.66 -15.39 28.13
C LYS A 536 -1.67 -16.31 26.90
N PRO A 537 -2.04 -17.61 27.03
CA PRO A 537 -2.28 -18.47 25.88
C PRO A 537 -3.38 -17.91 24.96
N MET A 538 -3.14 -17.87 23.64
CA MET A 538 -4.04 -17.20 22.69
C MET A 538 -5.01 -18.13 21.95
N THR A 539 -4.58 -19.36 21.66
CA THR A 539 -5.33 -20.29 20.78
C THR A 539 -5.55 -21.67 21.39
N VAL A 540 -5.00 -21.89 22.59
CA VAL A 540 -4.97 -23.20 23.25
C VAL A 540 -6.39 -23.67 23.58
N PHE A 541 -7.23 -22.78 24.12
CA PHE A 541 -8.61 -23.11 24.48
C PHE A 541 -9.39 -23.72 23.29
N TRP A 542 -9.40 -23.03 22.15
CA TRP A 542 -10.10 -23.48 20.95
C TRP A 542 -9.50 -24.74 20.33
N SER A 543 -8.17 -24.82 20.26
CA SER A 543 -7.49 -25.97 19.65
C SER A 543 -7.66 -27.23 20.49
N SER A 544 -7.58 -27.12 21.83
CA SER A 544 -7.83 -28.23 22.75
C SER A 544 -9.28 -28.69 22.72
N LEU A 545 -10.24 -27.75 22.62
CA LEU A 545 -11.64 -28.07 22.46
C LEU A 545 -11.91 -28.81 21.15
N ALA A 546 -11.38 -28.32 20.03
CA ALA A 546 -11.52 -28.96 18.72
C ALA A 546 -10.93 -30.36 18.71
N GLN A 547 -9.72 -30.56 19.27
CA GLN A 547 -9.10 -31.88 19.40
C GLN A 547 -9.93 -32.83 20.27
N SER A 548 -10.73 -32.33 21.23
CA SER A 548 -11.58 -33.17 22.08
C SER A 548 -12.79 -33.77 21.35
N PHE A 549 -13.14 -33.26 20.17
CA PHE A 549 -14.27 -33.76 19.36
C PHE A 549 -13.90 -34.90 18.41
N THR A 550 -12.62 -35.21 18.26
CA THR A 550 -12.13 -36.16 17.26
C THR A 550 -10.92 -36.92 17.77
N LYS A 551 -10.75 -38.15 17.28
CA LYS A 551 -9.52 -38.94 17.49
C LYS A 551 -8.44 -38.62 16.46
N ARG A 552 -8.79 -37.95 15.35
CA ARG A 552 -7.83 -37.57 14.30
C ARG A 552 -6.93 -36.43 14.79
N PRO A 553 -5.69 -36.31 14.29
CA PRO A 553 -4.81 -35.21 14.65
C PRO A 553 -5.40 -33.84 14.25
N MET A 554 -5.46 -32.91 15.20
CA MET A 554 -5.90 -31.53 15.01
C MET A 554 -4.72 -30.57 14.89
N LYS A 555 -4.71 -29.71 13.88
CA LYS A 555 -3.70 -28.64 13.75
C LYS A 555 -3.98 -27.50 14.74
N GLY A 556 -2.95 -27.11 15.50
CA GLY A 556 -2.91 -25.79 16.13
C GLY A 556 -2.54 -24.73 15.09
N MET A 557 -3.27 -23.62 15.05
CA MET A 557 -3.08 -22.57 14.05
C MET A 557 -2.48 -21.30 14.66
N LEU A 558 -1.34 -20.84 14.12
CA LEU A 558 -0.65 -19.62 14.50
C LEU A 558 -0.20 -18.84 13.25
N THR A 559 -0.19 -17.52 13.33
CA THR A 559 0.42 -16.67 12.30
C THR A 559 1.88 -16.41 12.66
N GLY A 560 2.79 -16.65 11.70
CA GLY A 560 4.22 -16.47 11.92
C GLY A 560 4.61 -14.99 12.16
N PRO A 561 5.70 -14.73 12.90
CA PRO A 561 6.08 -13.37 13.33
C PRO A 561 6.35 -12.42 12.15
N VAL A 562 6.92 -12.94 11.05
CA VAL A 562 7.17 -12.15 9.83
C VAL A 562 5.87 -11.66 9.20
N THR A 563 4.80 -12.46 9.23
CA THR A 563 3.50 -12.07 8.68
C THR A 563 2.83 -11.03 9.57
N ILE A 564 2.84 -11.25 10.89
CA ILE A 564 2.33 -10.27 11.87
C ILE A 564 3.02 -8.91 11.67
N LEU A 565 4.35 -8.90 11.50
CA LEU A 565 5.10 -7.69 11.25
C LEU A 565 4.73 -7.03 9.92
N ASN A 566 4.71 -7.80 8.83
CA ASN A 566 4.53 -7.23 7.49
C ASN A 566 3.11 -6.70 7.26
N TRP A 567 2.12 -7.21 7.99
CA TRP A 567 0.71 -6.79 7.90
C TRP A 567 0.27 -5.89 9.05
N SER A 568 1.22 -5.38 9.82
CA SER A 568 1.00 -4.32 10.82
C SER A 568 1.68 -3.03 10.38
N PHE A 569 1.21 -1.89 10.88
CA PHE A 569 1.99 -0.67 10.92
C PHE A 569 3.06 -0.80 12.00
N VAL A 570 4.31 -0.78 11.56
CA VAL A 570 5.47 -1.12 12.39
C VAL A 570 6.10 0.13 12.98
N ARG A 571 6.49 0.10 14.26
CA ARG A 571 7.29 1.16 14.89
C ARG A 571 8.52 1.55 14.05
N ASN A 572 8.81 2.84 13.98
CA ASN A 572 9.88 3.45 13.18
C ASN A 572 11.08 3.96 14.00
N ASP A 573 11.12 3.67 15.30
CA ASP A 573 12.15 4.06 16.26
C ASP A 573 13.24 2.98 16.45
N GLN A 574 13.13 1.85 15.75
CA GLN A 574 14.15 0.82 15.69
C GLN A 574 14.15 0.09 14.34
N PRO A 575 15.27 -0.54 13.93
CA PRO A 575 15.32 -1.31 12.69
C PRO A 575 14.28 -2.43 12.68
N ARG A 576 13.63 -2.67 11.52
CA ARG A 576 12.67 -3.78 11.35
C ARG A 576 13.25 -5.13 11.77
N TYR A 577 14.55 -5.35 11.53
CA TYR A 577 15.18 -6.60 11.95
C TYR A 577 15.21 -6.77 13.47
N LYS A 578 15.18 -5.72 14.30
CA LYS A 578 15.09 -5.89 15.77
C LYS A 578 13.74 -6.44 16.23
N LEU A 579 12.69 -6.24 15.44
CA LEU A 579 11.40 -6.89 15.60
C LEU A 579 11.38 -8.31 15.02
N HIS A 580 12.33 -8.60 14.13
CA HIS A 580 12.58 -9.94 13.67
C HIS A 580 13.53 -10.72 14.58
N THR A 581 14.51 -10.08 15.24
CA THR A 581 15.62 -10.71 15.98
C THR A 581 15.25 -11.30 17.34
N GLU A 582 13.98 -11.64 17.49
CA GLU A 582 13.60 -13.01 17.82
C GLU A 582 13.97 -14.04 16.70
N LYS A 583 15.08 -13.84 15.96
CA LYS A 583 15.39 -14.48 14.66
C LYS A 583 16.36 -15.58 14.82
#